data_AF-A0A286GV19-F1
#
_entry.id   AF-A0A286GV19-F1
#
_cell.length_a   1.000
_cell.length_b   1.000
_cell.length_c   1.000
_cell.angle_alpha   90.00
_cell.angle_beta   90.00
_cell.angle_gamma   90.00
#
_symmetry.space_group_name_H-M   'P 1'
#
loop_
_entity.id
_entity.type
_entity.pdbx_description
1 polymer ?
#
loop_
_entity_poly.entity_id
_entity_poly.type
_entity_poly.pdbx_seq_one_letter_code
_entity_poly.pdbx_strand_id
1 'polypeptide(L)'
;MDRIEWMLEEFRTRYWDFHALHFSSLYTDRGSHYFFTPKAGGKVDKDKPTQVGRALKQLGIQHIPSYSPEARGRMERLFQTLQGRLPQELRLAGIGSVAEANRHIREVFLPAFNAQFAVTATEDGSSFVPWAGGDLAEILCIQEERQVGKDNCVRYKGRSLQIPAQTHRHHFVKATVAVKEYPQGRLAIFHAPRCLARYATDGTTPDTQIAAA
;
A
#
# COMPACT_ATOMS: atom_id res chain seq x y z
N MET A 1 12.27 9.14 3.29
CA MET A 1 11.92 7.77 3.70
C MET A 1 10.52 7.49 3.17
N ASP A 2 10.44 6.96 1.95
CA ASP A 2 9.17 6.69 1.26
C ASP A 2 8.38 5.63 2.02
N ARG A 3 7.33 6.09 2.72
CA ARG A 3 6.52 5.32 3.69
C ARG A 3 5.52 4.37 3.04
N ILE A 4 5.85 3.76 1.90
CA ILE A 4 5.01 2.71 1.32
C ILE A 4 5.08 1.47 2.18
N GLU A 5 6.23 1.12 2.76
CA GLU A 5 6.30 -0.03 3.68
C GLU A 5 5.47 0.18 4.95
N TRP A 6 5.44 1.39 5.51
CA TRP A 6 4.56 1.69 6.64
C TRP A 6 3.09 1.65 6.21
N MET A 7 2.72 2.19 5.05
CA MET A 7 1.36 2.07 4.53
C MET A 7 0.99 0.61 4.27
N LEU A 8 1.87 -0.18 3.66
CA LEU A 8 1.63 -1.59 3.38
C LEU A 8 1.49 -2.37 4.67
N GLU A 9 2.34 -2.13 5.67
CA GLU A 9 2.26 -2.81 6.96
C GLU A 9 1.06 -2.31 7.77
N GLU A 10 0.73 -1.02 7.77
CA GLU A 10 -0.44 -0.47 8.47
C GLU A 10 -1.76 -0.89 7.80
N PHE A 11 -1.84 -0.90 6.46
CA PHE A 11 -2.98 -1.45 5.74
C PHE A 11 -3.11 -2.97 5.97
N ARG A 12 -2.00 -3.71 5.95
CA ARG A 12 -1.96 -5.17 6.19
C ARG A 12 -2.33 -5.54 7.62
N THR A 13 -1.87 -4.79 8.62
CA THR A 13 -2.03 -5.17 10.03
C THR A 13 -3.26 -4.56 10.70
N ARG A 14 -3.67 -3.35 10.28
CA ARG A 14 -4.68 -2.54 10.99
C ARG A 14 -6.06 -2.54 10.33
N TYR A 15 -6.14 -2.82 9.03
CA TYR A 15 -7.40 -2.72 8.27
C TYR A 15 -7.79 -3.99 7.50
N TRP A 16 -6.93 -5.02 7.46
CA TRP A 16 -7.13 -6.11 6.51
C TRP A 16 -6.73 -7.50 7.03
N ASP A 17 -7.61 -8.10 7.82
CA ASP A 17 -7.81 -9.56 7.80
C ASP A 17 -9.23 -9.80 7.31
N PHE A 18 -9.41 -9.92 5.99
CA PHE A 18 -10.12 -11.00 5.30
C PHE A 18 -10.29 -10.65 3.81
N HIS A 19 -10.37 -11.69 3.00
CA HIS A 19 -10.48 -11.64 1.56
C HIS A 19 -11.48 -10.60 1.02
N ALA A 20 -10.96 -9.74 0.14
CA ALA A 20 -11.68 -9.15 -0.98
C ALA A 20 -12.84 -8.18 -0.66
N LEU A 21 -12.71 -7.15 0.19
CA LEU A 21 -13.77 -6.12 0.37
C LEU A 21 -13.21 -4.67 0.44
N HIS A 22 -13.33 -3.85 -0.61
CA HIS A 22 -12.85 -2.46 -0.61
C HIS A 22 -13.99 -1.43 -0.45
N PHE A 23 -13.65 -0.19 -0.09
CA PHE A 23 -14.61 0.92 0.05
C PHE A 23 -14.53 1.86 -1.17
N SER A 24 -15.58 2.64 -1.42
CA SER A 24 -15.67 3.48 -2.64
C SER A 24 -14.83 4.77 -2.58
N SER A 25 -14.64 5.34 -1.37
CA SER A 25 -13.95 6.63 -1.19
C SER A 25 -13.09 6.65 0.07
N LEU A 26 -11.86 7.15 -0.03
CA LEU A 26 -10.97 7.41 1.11
C LEU A 26 -10.84 8.89 1.38
N TYR A 27 -11.08 9.31 2.62
CA TYR A 27 -10.74 10.65 3.09
C TYR A 27 -9.39 10.61 3.79
N THR A 28 -8.40 11.35 3.28
CA THR A 28 -7.10 11.49 3.94
C THR A 28 -6.78 12.95 4.18
N ASP A 29 -5.83 13.20 5.09
CA ASP A 29 -5.24 14.53 5.19
C ASP A 29 -4.40 14.86 3.94
N ARG A 30 -3.91 16.10 3.88
CA ARG A 30 -3.03 16.57 2.80
C ARG A 30 -1.55 16.32 3.10
N GLY A 31 -1.24 15.27 3.86
CA GLY A 31 0.13 14.85 4.09
C GLY A 31 0.85 14.58 2.77
N SER A 32 2.15 14.89 2.71
CA SER A 32 2.96 14.78 1.49
C SER A 32 3.06 13.36 0.92
N HIS A 33 2.77 12.35 1.75
CA HIS A 33 2.70 10.94 1.37
C HIS A 33 1.39 10.59 0.65
N TYR A 34 0.28 11.28 0.97
CA TYR A 34 -1.01 11.10 0.28
C TYR A 34 -1.09 11.95 -0.99
N PHE A 35 -0.60 13.18 -0.94
CA PHE A 35 -0.69 14.11 -2.07
C PHE A 35 0.62 14.83 -2.33
N PHE A 36 1.00 14.89 -3.60
CA PHE A 36 2.02 15.84 -4.01
C PHE A 36 1.45 17.25 -3.89
N THR A 37 2.11 18.09 -3.11
CA THR A 37 1.71 19.49 -2.94
C THR A 37 2.89 20.37 -3.39
N PRO A 38 2.81 21.04 -4.56
CA PRO A 38 3.93 21.81 -5.10
C PRO A 38 4.36 22.99 -4.22
N LYS A 39 3.44 23.51 -3.40
CA LYS A 39 3.68 24.55 -2.40
C LYS A 39 3.03 24.14 -1.08
N ALA A 40 3.73 24.29 0.05
CA ALA A 40 3.18 23.97 1.36
C ALA A 40 1.83 24.70 1.58
N GLY A 41 0.79 23.95 1.97
CA GLY A 41 -0.56 24.47 2.17
C GLY A 41 -1.39 24.68 0.89
N GLY A 42 -0.80 24.54 -0.31
CA GLY A 42 -1.48 24.74 -1.60
C GLY A 42 -2.45 23.63 -2.02
N LYS A 43 -3.00 23.76 -3.23
CA LYS A 43 -3.84 22.71 -3.84
C LYS A 43 -3.01 21.47 -4.13
N VAL A 44 -3.62 20.30 -3.95
CA VAL A 44 -3.01 19.01 -4.28
C VAL A 44 -2.92 18.88 -5.80
N ASP A 45 -1.78 18.39 -6.28
CA ASP A 45 -1.58 18.06 -7.69
C ASP A 45 -2.16 16.67 -7.96
N LYS A 46 -3.22 16.61 -8.76
CA LYS A 46 -3.89 15.35 -9.12
C LYS A 46 -3.21 14.64 -10.31
N ASP A 47 -2.37 15.35 -11.05
CA ASP A 47 -1.70 14.83 -12.25
C ASP A 47 -0.38 14.13 -11.91
N LYS A 48 0.14 14.37 -10.69
CA LYS A 48 1.32 13.70 -10.13
C LYS A 48 0.95 12.89 -8.89
N PRO A 49 0.28 11.73 -9.06
CA PRO A 49 -0.11 10.90 -7.92
C PRO A 49 1.14 10.42 -7.17
N THR A 50 1.07 10.43 -5.84
CA THR A 50 2.02 9.68 -5.02
C THR A 50 1.82 8.19 -5.23
N GLN A 51 2.69 7.37 -4.65
CA GLN A 51 2.56 5.91 -4.69
C GLN A 51 1.24 5.44 -4.07
N VAL A 52 0.78 6.14 -3.01
CA VAL A 52 -0.52 5.93 -2.38
C VAL A 52 -1.66 6.33 -3.33
N GLY A 53 -1.59 7.54 -3.90
CA GLY A 53 -2.59 8.02 -4.85
C GLY A 53 -2.72 7.12 -6.08
N ARG A 54 -1.59 6.58 -6.58
CA ARG A 54 -1.56 5.62 -7.69
C ARG A 54 -2.27 4.32 -7.31
N ALA A 55 -1.95 3.76 -6.14
CA ALA A 55 -2.57 2.52 -5.67
C ALA A 55 -4.10 2.68 -5.49
N LEU A 56 -4.55 3.76 -4.84
CA LEU A 56 -5.98 4.04 -4.67
C LEU A 56 -6.70 4.20 -6.01
N LYS A 57 -6.08 4.90 -6.97
CA LYS A 57 -6.61 5.01 -8.34
C LYS A 57 -6.72 3.67 -9.04
N GLN A 58 -5.73 2.78 -8.91
CA GLN A 58 -5.76 1.43 -9.47
C GLN A 58 -6.80 0.52 -8.81
N LEU A 59 -7.11 0.75 -7.53
CA LEU A 59 -8.20 0.07 -6.81
C LEU A 59 -9.59 0.66 -7.11
N GLY A 60 -9.69 1.71 -7.92
CA GLY A 60 -10.96 2.40 -8.18
C GLY A 60 -11.52 3.15 -6.97
N ILE A 61 -10.67 3.43 -5.96
CA ILE A 61 -11.06 4.13 -4.74
C ILE A 61 -10.90 5.64 -4.97
N GLN A 62 -11.99 6.39 -4.78
CA GLN A 62 -11.94 7.84 -4.87
C GLN A 62 -11.14 8.41 -3.70
N HIS A 63 -9.96 8.97 -4.00
CA HIS A 63 -9.11 9.62 -2.99
C HIS A 63 -9.50 11.09 -2.82
N ILE A 64 -10.04 11.43 -1.65
CA ILE A 64 -10.58 12.76 -1.34
C ILE A 64 -9.67 13.46 -0.32
N PRO A 65 -9.02 14.58 -0.69
CA PRO A 65 -8.27 15.39 0.28
C PRO A 65 -9.25 16.08 1.23
N SER A 66 -9.07 15.86 2.53
CA SER A 66 -9.84 16.57 3.55
C SER A 66 -9.41 18.03 3.65
N TYR A 67 -10.37 18.94 3.42
CA TYR A 67 -10.23 20.38 3.66
C TYR A 67 -10.99 20.85 4.91
N SER A 68 -11.81 19.99 5.53
CA SER A 68 -12.61 20.36 6.71
C SER A 68 -11.84 20.10 8.02
N PRO A 69 -11.71 21.13 8.89
CA PRO A 69 -11.17 20.98 10.24
C PRO A 69 -12.02 20.11 11.18
N GLU A 70 -13.33 19.97 10.95
CA GLU A 70 -14.24 19.32 11.92
C GLU A 70 -14.13 17.79 11.94
N ALA A 71 -13.96 17.18 10.76
CA ALA A 71 -13.70 15.74 10.67
C ALA A 71 -12.35 15.38 11.33
N ARG A 72 -11.37 16.28 11.19
CA ARG A 72 -10.04 16.16 11.79
C ARG A 72 -10.10 16.23 13.32
N GLY A 73 -10.81 17.21 13.88
CA GLY A 73 -10.90 17.38 15.34
C GLY A 73 -11.59 16.21 16.08
N ARG A 74 -12.51 15.50 15.44
CA ARG A 74 -13.13 14.28 16.00
C ARG A 74 -12.18 13.09 15.97
N MET A 75 -11.51 12.86 14.84
CA MET A 75 -10.52 11.77 14.75
C MET A 75 -9.30 12.01 15.64
N GLU A 76 -8.81 13.24 15.75
CA GLU A 76 -7.68 13.57 16.63
C GLU A 76 -8.00 13.27 18.11
N ARG A 77 -9.22 13.57 18.58
CA ARG A 77 -9.64 13.22 19.94
C ARG A 77 -9.67 11.71 20.17
N LEU A 78 -10.28 10.96 19.24
CA LEU A 78 -10.28 9.50 19.32
C LEU A 78 -8.86 8.93 19.32
N PHE A 79 -8.01 9.42 18.42
CA PHE A 79 -6.61 8.97 18.33
C PHE A 79 -5.82 9.32 19.59
N GLN A 80 -6.02 10.49 20.20
CA GLN A 80 -5.40 10.84 21.48
C GLN A 80 -5.83 9.87 22.58
N THR A 81 -7.11 9.55 22.67
CA THR A 81 -7.62 8.56 23.64
C THR A 81 -6.99 7.19 23.41
N LEU A 82 -6.95 6.72 22.16
CA LEU A 82 -6.36 5.42 21.83
C LEU A 82 -4.85 5.39 22.08
N GLN A 83 -4.10 6.44 21.69
CA GLN A 83 -2.66 6.55 21.93
C GLN A 83 -2.31 6.64 23.42
N GLY A 84 -3.18 7.23 24.24
CA GLY A 84 -2.98 7.28 25.69
C GLY A 84 -3.34 5.97 26.39
N ARG A 85 -4.47 5.36 26.01
CA ARG A 85 -5.05 4.20 26.71
C ARG A 85 -4.45 2.87 26.27
N LEU A 86 -4.29 2.65 24.97
CA LEU A 86 -3.86 1.36 24.44
C LEU A 86 -2.49 0.91 25.00
N PRO A 87 -1.45 1.77 25.10
CA PRO A 87 -0.18 1.37 25.72
C PRO A 87 -0.31 1.00 27.20
N GLN A 88 -1.27 1.59 27.92
CA GLN A 88 -1.52 1.27 29.34
C GLN A 88 -2.21 -0.08 29.49
N GLU A 89 -3.22 -0.37 28.66
CA GLU A 89 -3.91 -1.66 28.62
C GLU A 89 -2.93 -2.80 28.26
N LEU A 90 -2.08 -2.59 27.25
CA LEU A 90 -1.03 -3.55 26.89
C LEU A 90 -0.04 -3.79 28.04
N ARG A 91 0.33 -2.73 28.78
CA ARG A 91 1.20 -2.83 29.95
C ARG A 91 0.54 -3.59 31.10
N LEU A 92 -0.74 -3.32 31.37
CA LEU A 92 -1.52 -4.03 32.41
C LEU A 92 -1.67 -5.51 32.08
N ALA A 93 -1.81 -5.85 30.79
CA ALA A 93 -1.86 -7.22 30.31
C ALA A 93 -0.48 -7.92 30.28
N GLY A 94 0.60 -7.25 30.67
CA GLY A 94 1.96 -7.82 30.70
C GLY A 94 2.52 -8.15 29.32
N ILE A 95 2.05 -7.50 28.26
CA ILE A 95 2.40 -7.83 26.87
C ILE A 95 3.78 -7.25 26.52
N GLY A 96 4.70 -8.14 26.11
CA GLY A 96 6.09 -7.78 25.78
C GLY A 96 6.42 -7.81 24.29
N SER A 97 5.55 -8.37 23.44
CA SER A 97 5.83 -8.56 22.01
C SER A 97 4.76 -7.96 21.09
N VAL A 98 5.16 -7.61 19.87
CA VAL A 98 4.25 -7.08 18.84
C VAL A 98 3.18 -8.10 18.44
N ALA A 99 3.55 -9.38 18.35
CA ALA A 99 2.61 -10.45 18.00
C ALA A 99 1.50 -10.60 19.05
N GLU A 100 1.87 -10.57 20.33
CA GLU A 100 0.91 -10.61 21.44
C GLU A 100 0.06 -9.35 21.51
N ALA A 101 0.64 -8.18 21.25
CA ALA A 101 -0.09 -6.92 21.20
C ALA A 101 -1.16 -6.94 20.09
N ASN A 102 -0.80 -7.39 18.88
CA ASN A 102 -1.75 -7.52 17.77
C ASN A 102 -2.90 -8.48 18.11
N ARG A 103 -2.58 -9.61 18.75
CA ARG A 103 -3.60 -10.57 19.20
C ARG A 103 -4.52 -9.96 20.24
N HIS A 104 -3.96 -9.34 21.29
CA HIS A 104 -4.74 -8.68 22.34
C HIS A 104 -5.62 -7.55 21.81
N ILE A 105 -5.12 -6.74 20.87
CA ILE A 105 -5.90 -5.68 20.23
C ILE A 105 -7.14 -6.26 19.55
N ARG A 106 -6.96 -7.33 18.78
CA ARG A 106 -8.02 -7.97 18.00
C ARG A 106 -9.04 -8.69 18.88
N GLU A 107 -8.58 -9.45 19.85
CA GLU A 107 -9.41 -10.40 20.59
C GLU A 107 -10.01 -9.80 21.87
N VAL A 108 -9.37 -8.78 22.46
CA VAL A 108 -9.76 -8.24 23.77
C VAL A 108 -10.11 -6.76 23.68
N PHE A 109 -9.16 -5.93 23.24
CA PHE A 109 -9.33 -4.48 23.27
C PHE A 109 -10.46 -4.00 22.36
N LEU A 110 -10.46 -4.39 21.08
CA LEU A 110 -11.47 -3.94 20.11
C LEU A 110 -12.89 -4.37 20.50
N PRO A 111 -13.17 -5.64 20.89
CA PRO A 111 -14.49 -6.02 21.38
C PRO A 111 -14.94 -5.22 22.59
N ALA A 112 -14.08 -5.05 23.60
CA ALA A 112 -14.41 -4.27 24.80
C ALA A 112 -14.64 -2.78 24.50
N PHE A 113 -13.82 -2.21 23.62
CA PHE A 113 -13.95 -0.83 23.16
C PHE A 113 -15.26 -0.62 22.39
N ASN A 114 -15.56 -1.50 21.43
CA ASN A 114 -16.78 -1.40 20.64
C ASN A 114 -18.04 -1.62 21.49
N ALA A 115 -18.01 -2.51 22.49
CA ALA A 115 -19.13 -2.68 23.42
C ALA A 115 -19.46 -1.39 24.21
N GLN A 116 -18.47 -0.54 24.46
CA GLN A 116 -18.66 0.72 25.21
C GLN A 116 -18.97 1.91 24.31
N PHE A 117 -18.37 1.98 23.12
CA PHE A 117 -18.34 3.19 22.31
C PHE A 117 -18.92 3.04 20.91
N ALA A 118 -19.20 1.82 20.43
CA ALA A 118 -19.79 1.66 19.11
C ALA A 118 -21.23 2.17 19.12
N VAL A 119 -21.58 2.90 18.06
CA VAL A 119 -22.94 3.34 17.80
C VAL A 119 -23.50 2.44 16.70
N THR A 120 -24.71 1.94 16.90
CA THR A 120 -25.42 1.15 15.88
C THR A 120 -25.54 1.96 14.60
N ALA A 121 -25.22 1.35 13.46
CA ALA A 121 -25.40 2.00 12.17
C ALA A 121 -26.88 2.32 11.93
N THR A 122 -27.15 3.46 11.29
CA THR A 122 -28.52 3.86 10.95
C THR A 122 -29.14 2.98 9.86
N GLU A 123 -28.30 2.41 9.00
CA GLU A 123 -28.70 1.55 7.88
C GLU A 123 -28.06 0.18 8.03
N ASP A 124 -28.82 -0.85 7.64
CA ASP A 124 -28.32 -2.24 7.58
C ASP A 124 -27.48 -2.46 6.33
N GLY A 125 -26.38 -3.20 6.49
CA GLY A 125 -25.51 -3.61 5.39
C GLY A 125 -24.06 -3.15 5.55
N SER A 126 -23.24 -3.52 4.57
CA SER A 126 -21.83 -3.15 4.52
C SER A 126 -21.61 -2.11 3.43
N SER A 127 -20.90 -1.02 3.76
CA SER A 127 -20.42 -0.07 2.75
C SER A 127 -19.22 -0.59 1.95
N PHE A 128 -18.73 -1.80 2.26
CA PHE A 128 -17.63 -2.44 1.56
C PHE A 128 -18.14 -3.35 0.45
N VAL A 129 -17.47 -3.31 -0.70
CA VAL A 129 -17.82 -4.04 -1.92
C VAL A 129 -16.74 -5.08 -2.23
N PRO A 130 -17.10 -6.27 -2.73
CA PRO A 130 -16.11 -7.25 -3.11
C PRO A 130 -15.06 -6.76 -4.12
N TRP A 131 -13.78 -6.95 -3.81
CA TRP A 131 -12.71 -6.71 -4.78
C TRP A 131 -12.74 -7.82 -5.83
N ALA A 132 -13.24 -7.48 -7.01
CA ALA A 132 -13.23 -8.34 -8.19
C ALA A 132 -12.07 -8.03 -9.15
N GLY A 133 -11.22 -7.05 -8.82
CA GLY A 133 -10.08 -6.69 -9.65
C GLY A 133 -8.89 -7.64 -9.51
N GLY A 134 -7.85 -7.40 -10.30
CA GLY A 134 -6.66 -8.26 -10.38
C GLY A 134 -5.83 -8.36 -9.08
N ASP A 135 -4.60 -8.84 -9.21
CA ASP A 135 -3.72 -9.10 -8.07
C ASP A 135 -3.39 -7.81 -7.28
N LEU A 136 -3.80 -7.79 -6.01
CA LEU A 136 -3.55 -6.68 -5.10
C LEU A 136 -2.06 -6.45 -4.88
N ALA A 137 -1.22 -7.48 -4.88
CA ALA A 137 0.22 -7.33 -4.72
C ALA A 137 0.83 -6.52 -5.88
N GLU A 138 0.23 -6.62 -7.07
CA GLU A 138 0.64 -5.87 -8.26
C GLU A 138 0.25 -4.39 -8.23
N ILE A 139 -0.68 -4.01 -7.33
CA ILE A 139 -1.15 -2.64 -7.11
C ILE A 139 -0.47 -2.02 -5.87
N LEU A 140 -0.44 -2.79 -4.79
CA LEU A 140 0.10 -2.46 -3.47
C LEU A 140 1.61 -2.79 -3.39
N CYS A 141 2.37 -2.21 -4.30
CA CYS A 141 3.82 -2.28 -4.34
C CYS A 141 4.40 -0.90 -4.67
N ILE A 142 5.69 -0.71 -4.45
CA ILE A 142 6.38 0.47 -5.01
C ILE A 142 6.47 0.25 -6.51
N GLN A 143 6.15 1.27 -7.32
CA GLN A 143 6.33 1.20 -8.77
C GLN A 143 7.10 2.43 -9.25
N GLU A 144 8.17 2.21 -9.98
CA GLU A 144 8.99 3.28 -10.51
C GLU A 144 9.33 3.05 -11.98
N GLU A 145 9.18 4.10 -12.78
CA GLU A 145 9.61 4.06 -14.17
C GLU A 145 11.14 4.14 -14.26
N ARG A 146 11.69 3.29 -15.12
CA ARG A 146 13.12 3.23 -15.43
C ARG A 146 13.33 3.01 -16.91
N GLN A 147 14.43 3.55 -17.43
CA GLN A 147 14.86 3.27 -18.78
C GLN A 147 15.84 2.10 -18.79
N VAL A 148 15.66 1.18 -19.75
CA VAL A 148 16.55 0.03 -19.95
C VAL A 148 17.86 0.48 -20.60
N GLY A 149 18.97 0.03 -20.03
CA GLY A 149 20.34 0.29 -20.52
C GLY A 149 20.66 -0.42 -21.83
N LYS A 150 21.86 -0.14 -22.38
CA LYS A 150 22.35 -0.77 -23.63
C LYS A 150 22.65 -2.26 -23.47
N ASP A 151 22.90 -2.70 -22.25
CA ASP A 151 23.13 -4.08 -21.81
C ASP A 151 21.82 -4.84 -21.53
N ASN A 152 20.66 -4.23 -21.84
CA ASN A 152 19.34 -4.79 -21.53
C ASN A 152 19.10 -5.00 -20.01
N CYS A 153 19.81 -4.23 -19.18
CA CYS A 153 19.60 -4.17 -17.72
C CYS A 153 18.81 -2.94 -17.29
N VAL A 154 18.20 -3.03 -16.11
CA VAL A 154 17.60 -1.90 -15.41
C VAL A 154 18.33 -1.67 -14.09
N ARG A 155 18.81 -0.44 -13.86
CA ARG A 155 19.44 -0.08 -12.58
C ARG A 155 18.37 0.34 -11.56
N TYR A 156 18.37 -0.33 -10.41
CA TYR A 156 17.42 -0.06 -9.34
C TYR A 156 18.07 -0.24 -7.95
N LYS A 157 18.05 0.81 -7.11
CA LYS A 157 18.61 0.80 -5.74
C LYS A 157 20.00 0.13 -5.62
N GLY A 158 20.93 0.49 -6.53
CA GLY A 158 22.29 -0.05 -6.54
C GLY A 158 22.44 -1.45 -7.16
N ARG A 159 21.36 -2.05 -7.67
CA ARG A 159 21.34 -3.35 -8.33
C ARG A 159 21.20 -3.19 -9.84
N SER A 160 21.73 -4.17 -10.59
CA SER A 160 21.52 -4.30 -12.03
C SER A 160 20.62 -5.49 -12.30
N LEU A 161 19.41 -5.24 -12.79
CA LEU A 161 18.40 -6.27 -13.07
C LEU A 161 18.42 -6.59 -14.56
N GLN A 162 18.95 -7.77 -14.93
CA GLN A 162 19.00 -8.21 -16.31
C GLN A 162 17.62 -8.64 -16.79
N ILE A 163 17.15 -8.09 -17.91
CA ILE A 163 15.94 -8.58 -18.57
C ILE A 163 16.32 -9.82 -19.40
N PRO A 164 15.69 -10.99 -19.15
CA PRO A 164 15.95 -12.21 -19.91
C PRO A 164 15.37 -12.10 -21.32
N ALA A 165 15.88 -12.92 -22.23
CA ALA A 165 15.41 -12.97 -23.61
C ALA A 165 13.89 -13.24 -23.67
N GLN A 166 13.18 -12.48 -24.49
CA GLN A 166 11.74 -12.63 -24.69
C GLN A 166 11.47 -13.11 -26.11
N THR A 167 10.46 -13.96 -26.28
CA THR A 167 10.05 -14.48 -27.60
C THR A 167 9.49 -13.39 -28.51
N HIS A 168 8.83 -12.38 -27.94
CA HIS A 168 8.11 -11.33 -28.68
C HIS A 168 8.95 -10.08 -28.98
N ARG A 169 10.14 -9.95 -28.39
CA ARG A 169 11.03 -8.80 -28.58
C ARG A 169 12.46 -9.17 -28.19
N HIS A 170 13.39 -8.98 -29.12
CA HIS A 170 14.80 -9.34 -28.93
C HIS A 170 15.48 -8.57 -27.78
N HIS A 171 15.21 -7.27 -27.62
CA HIS A 171 15.72 -6.45 -26.52
C HIS A 171 14.84 -5.25 -26.19
N PHE A 172 14.99 -4.72 -24.98
CA PHE A 172 14.24 -3.58 -24.45
C PHE A 172 15.09 -2.32 -24.31
N VAL A 173 16.32 -2.30 -24.84
CA VAL A 173 17.21 -1.13 -24.84
C VAL A 173 16.45 0.18 -25.15
N LYS A 174 16.62 1.20 -24.29
CA LYS A 174 15.95 2.51 -24.32
C LYS A 174 14.43 2.51 -24.06
N ALA A 175 13.78 1.35 -23.94
CA ALA A 175 12.38 1.29 -23.53
C ALA A 175 12.22 1.76 -22.08
N THR A 176 11.08 2.40 -21.80
CA THR A 176 10.65 2.69 -20.43
C THR A 176 9.90 1.49 -19.90
N VAL A 177 10.32 1.01 -18.73
CA VAL A 177 9.71 -0.12 -18.02
C VAL A 177 9.35 0.30 -16.60
N ALA A 178 8.37 -0.37 -16.01
CA ALA A 178 8.03 -0.21 -14.60
C ALA A 178 8.79 -1.26 -13.78
N VAL A 179 9.60 -0.81 -12.83
CA VAL A 179 10.16 -1.66 -11.78
C VAL A 179 9.18 -1.66 -10.62
N LYS A 180 8.74 -2.85 -10.21
CA LYS A 180 7.90 -3.06 -9.03
C LYS A 180 8.73 -3.63 -7.89
N GLU A 181 8.60 -3.08 -6.70
CA GLU A 181 9.19 -3.61 -5.46
C GLU A 181 8.07 -3.95 -4.48
N TYR A 182 8.01 -5.23 -4.12
CA TYR A 182 7.01 -5.78 -3.21
C TYR A 182 7.49 -5.66 -1.75
N PRO A 183 6.58 -5.63 -0.76
CA PRO A 183 6.94 -5.44 0.66
C PRO A 183 7.93 -6.46 1.24
N GLN A 184 8.13 -7.62 0.61
CA GLN A 184 9.15 -8.60 1.02
C GLN A 184 10.53 -8.32 0.38
N GLY A 185 10.69 -7.24 -0.37
CA GLY A 185 11.92 -6.89 -1.09
C GLY A 185 12.11 -7.61 -2.44
N ARG A 186 11.14 -8.42 -2.86
CA ARG A 186 11.11 -9.01 -4.21
C ARG A 186 10.92 -7.92 -5.25
N LEU A 187 11.43 -8.14 -6.45
CA LEU A 187 11.33 -7.18 -7.56
C LEU A 187 10.66 -7.80 -8.78
N ALA A 188 10.09 -6.97 -9.64
CA ALA A 188 9.66 -7.38 -10.97
C ALA A 188 9.83 -6.23 -11.97
N ILE A 189 10.03 -6.58 -13.24
CA ILE A 189 10.06 -5.61 -14.34
C ILE A 189 8.87 -5.86 -15.24
N PHE A 190 8.12 -4.79 -15.52
CA PHE A 190 6.97 -4.80 -16.41
C PHE A 190 7.18 -3.84 -17.59
N HIS A 191 6.76 -4.26 -18.76
CA HIS A 191 6.59 -3.39 -19.92
C HIS A 191 5.11 -3.35 -20.27
N ALA A 192 4.46 -2.23 -19.96
CA ALA A 192 3.01 -2.10 -19.96
C ALA A 192 2.37 -3.23 -19.09
N PRO A 193 1.34 -4.00 -19.48
CA PRO A 193 0.79 -5.03 -18.59
C PRO A 193 1.65 -6.31 -18.52
N ARG A 194 2.71 -6.43 -19.34
CA ARG A 194 3.49 -7.68 -19.46
C ARG A 194 4.60 -7.72 -18.44
N CYS A 195 4.65 -8.79 -17.64
CA CYS A 195 5.80 -9.09 -16.79
C CYS A 195 6.95 -9.62 -17.65
N LEU A 196 8.10 -8.95 -17.61
CA LEU A 196 9.32 -9.40 -18.31
C LEU A 196 10.16 -10.35 -17.46
N ALA A 197 10.21 -10.09 -16.15
CA ALA A 197 10.95 -10.90 -15.18
C ALA A 197 10.53 -10.59 -13.75
N ARG A 198 10.70 -11.57 -12.87
CA ARG A 198 10.63 -11.43 -11.41
C ARG A 198 12.00 -11.74 -10.82
N TYR A 199 12.30 -11.15 -9.67
CA TYR A 199 13.58 -11.30 -8.98
C TYR A 199 13.35 -11.55 -7.49
N ALA A 200 14.19 -12.38 -6.90
CA ALA A 200 14.28 -12.57 -5.47
C ALA A 200 14.86 -11.30 -4.78
N THR A 201 14.90 -11.34 -3.45
CA THR A 201 15.30 -10.19 -2.61
C THR A 201 16.77 -9.80 -2.78
N ASP A 202 17.60 -10.70 -3.31
CA ASP A 202 19.01 -10.49 -3.67
C ASP A 202 19.20 -9.98 -5.12
N GLY A 203 18.12 -9.90 -5.90
CA GLY A 203 18.16 -9.50 -7.31
C GLY A 203 18.42 -10.64 -8.29
N THR A 204 18.47 -11.89 -7.83
CA THR A 204 18.54 -13.06 -8.72
C THR A 204 17.19 -13.32 -9.36
N THR A 205 17.16 -13.73 -10.63
CA THR A 205 15.94 -14.27 -11.24
C THR A 205 15.68 -15.65 -10.64
N PRO A 206 14.48 -15.95 -10.11
CA PRO A 206 14.13 -17.32 -9.83
C PRO A 206 14.23 -18.11 -11.13
N ASP A 207 14.87 -19.27 -11.09
CA ASP A 207 14.86 -20.25 -12.17
C ASP A 207 13.42 -20.70 -12.42
N THR A 208 12.65 -19.91 -13.18
CA THR A 208 11.33 -20.31 -13.62
C THR A 208 11.07 -19.67 -14.98
N GLN A 209 11.19 -20.52 -16.00
CA GLN A 209 10.64 -20.29 -17.33
C GLN A 209 9.25 -19.69 -17.18
N ILE A 210 9.06 -18.48 -17.72
CA ILE A 210 7.73 -17.90 -17.88
C ILE A 210 7.03 -18.77 -18.93
N ALA A 211 6.19 -19.71 -18.45
CA ALA A 211 5.29 -20.46 -19.30
C ALA A 211 4.36 -19.46 -19.99
N ALA A 212 4.40 -19.47 -21.32
CA ALA A 212 3.47 -18.74 -22.16
C ALA A 212 2.04 -19.25 -21.89
N ALA A 213 1.14 -18.34 -21.57
CA ALA A 213 -0.30 -18.52 -21.72
C ALA A 213 -0.77 -17.71 -22.92
#